data_AF-A0A0W0XL48-F1
#
_entry.id   AF-A0A0W0XL48-F1
#
_cell.length_a   1.000
_cell.length_b   1.000
_cell.length_c   1.000
_cell.angle_alpha   90.00
_cell.angle_beta   90.00
_cell.angle_gamma   90.00
#
_symmetry.space_group_name_H-M   'P 1'
#
loop_
_entity.id
_entity.type
_entity.pdbx_description
1 polymer ?
#
loop_
_entity_poly.entity_id
_entity_poly.type
_entity_poly.pdbx_seq_one_letter_code
_entity_poly.pdbx_strand_id
1 'polypeptide(L)'
;MLQRTIASILLVTVVASTANSSNTLTSIIFANKNLLKSKTQNAISINSETKATNFSGNWIGTCSDIDGPVPMEIDQSDDSISLDGQEFLFGAMTTLASSSKTTYDNTQLRLTWNPTKTKLTANGTTTYSSYDEKNVLTLISEATLSLNDNTLVMKIKSVLYNNLESTGETYKGSCSFTKAS
;
A
#
# COMPACT_ATOMS: atom_id res chain seq x y z
N MET A 1 -30.50 -25.01 9.56
CA MET A 1 -29.19 -25.55 9.16
C MET A 1 -28.30 -24.40 8.76
N LEU A 2 -27.14 -24.31 9.40
CA LEU A 2 -26.22 -23.20 9.43
C LEU A 2 -25.38 -23.18 8.14
N GLN A 3 -25.58 -22.22 7.23
CA GLN A 3 -24.68 -21.99 6.10
C GLN A 3 -23.44 -21.26 6.62
N ARG A 4 -22.40 -22.03 6.92
CA ARG A 4 -21.07 -21.52 7.28
C ARG A 4 -20.22 -21.34 6.02
N THR A 5 -19.86 -20.08 5.78
CA THR A 5 -18.50 -19.61 5.49
C THR A 5 -17.79 -20.15 4.24
N ILE A 6 -17.83 -19.37 3.16
CA ILE A 6 -16.76 -19.33 2.14
C ILE A 6 -16.14 -17.93 2.21
N ALA A 7 -15.38 -17.69 3.28
CA ALA A 7 -14.42 -16.60 3.36
C ALA A 7 -13.05 -17.27 3.57
N SER A 8 -12.59 -17.99 2.55
CA SER A 8 -11.21 -18.47 2.49
C SER A 8 -10.35 -17.29 2.07
N ILE A 9 -10.10 -16.41 3.03
CA ILE A 9 -9.12 -15.34 2.92
C ILE A 9 -7.77 -16.04 2.75
N LEU A 10 -7.17 -15.88 1.58
CA LEU A 10 -5.78 -16.24 1.28
C LEU A 10 -4.84 -15.32 2.09
N LEU A 11 -4.76 -15.58 3.39
CA LEU A 11 -3.74 -15.06 4.31
C LEU A 11 -3.11 -16.27 5.01
N VAL A 12 -2.43 -17.10 4.22
CA VAL A 12 -1.58 -18.18 4.73
C VAL A 12 -0.18 -17.97 4.20
N THR A 13 0.70 -17.42 5.03
CA THR A 13 1.94 -18.08 5.46
C THR A 13 2.69 -17.20 6.46
N VAL A 14 2.65 -17.61 7.73
CA VAL A 14 3.69 -17.31 8.71
C VAL A 14 4.90 -18.15 8.34
N VAL A 15 6.02 -17.52 8.00
CA VAL A 15 7.36 -18.12 8.18
C VAL A 15 8.23 -17.08 8.85
N ALA A 16 8.52 -17.35 10.12
CA ALA A 16 9.60 -16.70 10.83
C ALA A 16 10.92 -17.01 10.12
N SER A 17 11.58 -15.98 9.62
CA SER A 17 13.03 -15.96 9.43
C SER A 17 13.53 -14.56 9.77
N THR A 18 14.44 -14.51 10.72
CA THR A 18 15.17 -13.33 11.15
C THR A 18 15.97 -12.74 9.99
N ALA A 19 16.01 -11.40 9.91
CA ALA A 19 16.70 -10.58 8.89
C ALA A 19 15.91 -10.34 7.59
N ASN A 20 14.86 -9.51 7.71
CA ASN A 20 14.53 -8.35 6.86
C ASN A 20 13.11 -7.95 7.25
N SER A 21 12.94 -6.75 7.81
CA SER A 21 11.62 -6.14 8.06
C SER A 21 10.87 -6.10 6.73
N SER A 22 9.96 -7.05 6.53
CA SER A 22 9.07 -7.07 5.38
C SER A 22 8.19 -5.83 5.46
N ASN A 23 8.39 -4.93 4.52
CA ASN A 23 7.75 -3.63 4.36
C ASN A 23 6.20 -3.78 4.43
N THR A 24 5.61 -3.35 5.55
CA THR A 24 4.25 -3.75 5.93
C THR A 24 3.22 -3.02 5.09
N LEU A 25 3.50 -1.75 4.75
CA LEU A 25 2.68 -0.99 3.82
C LEU A 25 2.77 -1.56 2.40
N THR A 26 3.96 -2.01 1.98
CA THR A 26 4.05 -2.67 0.68
C THR A 26 3.32 -4.00 0.70
N SER A 27 3.35 -4.81 1.76
CA SER A 27 2.52 -6.03 1.78
C SER A 27 1.01 -5.77 1.73
N ILE A 28 0.56 -4.59 2.17
CA ILE A 28 -0.85 -4.17 2.17
C ILE A 28 -1.25 -3.57 0.80
N ILE A 29 -0.35 -2.88 0.11
CA ILE A 29 -0.61 -2.19 -1.18
C ILE A 29 -0.09 -2.98 -2.40
N PHE A 30 0.97 -3.76 -2.23
CA PHE A 30 1.76 -4.48 -3.23
C PHE A 30 1.86 -5.96 -2.82
N ALA A 31 1.15 -6.82 -3.55
CA ALA A 31 1.09 -8.24 -3.28
C ALA A 31 2.36 -9.01 -3.72
N ASN A 32 3.59 -8.58 -3.39
CA ASN A 32 4.75 -9.48 -3.47
C ASN A 32 6.04 -9.01 -2.79
N LYS A 33 6.81 -9.97 -2.25
CA LYS A 33 8.02 -9.78 -1.42
C LYS A 33 9.35 -9.66 -2.19
N ASN A 34 9.33 -9.56 -3.52
CA ASN A 34 10.55 -9.49 -4.34
C ASN A 34 10.58 -8.20 -5.18
N LEU A 35 10.95 -7.07 -4.56
CA LEU A 35 10.94 -5.78 -5.23
C LEU A 35 12.22 -5.56 -6.05
N LEU A 36 12.07 -5.68 -7.38
CA LEU A 36 13.04 -5.23 -8.38
C LEU A 36 13.03 -3.68 -8.48
N LYS A 37 14.14 -3.15 -9.01
CA LYS A 37 14.46 -1.71 -9.13
C LYS A 37 13.28 -0.89 -9.69
N SER A 38 12.82 0.07 -8.89
CA SER A 38 11.86 1.11 -9.30
C SER A 38 12.46 2.00 -10.40
N LYS A 39 11.65 2.31 -11.43
CA LYS A 39 11.91 3.45 -12.32
C LYS A 39 10.89 4.53 -12.03
N THR A 40 11.31 5.54 -11.30
CA THR A 40 10.51 6.74 -11.04
C THR A 40 10.46 7.61 -12.30
N GLN A 41 9.27 7.97 -12.77
CA GLN A 41 9.12 9.01 -13.79
C GLN A 41 9.03 10.36 -13.09
N ASN A 42 9.91 11.30 -13.45
CA ASN A 42 9.97 12.62 -12.83
C ASN A 42 8.66 13.39 -13.06
N ALA A 43 8.00 13.81 -11.98
CA ALA A 43 6.89 14.76 -12.04
C ALA A 43 7.40 16.19 -11.79
N ILE A 44 6.76 17.14 -12.46
CA ILE A 44 7.01 18.57 -12.32
C ILE A 44 6.43 19.04 -10.98
N SER A 45 7.32 19.51 -10.09
CA SER A 45 6.96 20.10 -8.80
C SER A 45 6.19 21.40 -8.99
N ILE A 46 5.01 21.50 -8.38
CA ILE A 46 4.25 22.75 -8.27
C ILE A 46 4.52 23.31 -6.88
N ASN A 47 5.29 24.39 -6.80
CA ASN A 47 5.53 25.14 -5.57
C ASN A 47 4.19 25.57 -4.95
N SER A 48 3.88 25.01 -3.79
CA SER A 48 2.69 25.38 -2.99
C SER A 48 3.18 25.79 -1.60
N GLU A 49 2.92 27.05 -1.24
CA GLU A 49 3.32 27.72 0.01
C GLU A 49 2.71 27.12 1.28
N THR A 50 1.73 26.22 1.16
CA THR A 50 1.13 25.53 2.31
C THR A 50 2.10 24.46 2.82
N LYS A 51 2.47 24.52 4.11
CA LYS A 51 3.29 23.47 4.73
C LYS A 51 2.49 22.16 4.82
N ALA A 52 3.06 21.06 4.35
CA ALA A 52 2.43 19.75 4.47
C ALA A 52 2.42 19.24 5.90
N THR A 53 1.40 18.47 6.27
CA THR A 53 1.42 17.66 7.48
C THR A 53 2.65 16.75 7.45
N ASN A 54 3.39 16.69 8.55
CA ASN A 54 4.58 15.86 8.65
C ASN A 54 4.21 14.49 9.24
N PHE A 55 4.29 13.44 8.42
CA PHE A 55 4.07 12.06 8.87
C PHE A 55 5.34 11.37 9.36
N SER A 56 6.50 12.03 9.32
CA SER A 56 7.79 11.38 9.59
C SER A 56 7.90 10.81 11.00
N GLY A 57 8.54 9.65 11.10
CA GLY A 57 8.87 8.95 12.32
C GLY A 57 8.62 7.45 12.23
N ASN A 58 8.92 6.79 13.34
CA ASN A 58 8.61 5.39 13.54
C ASN A 58 7.22 5.26 14.15
N TRP A 59 6.42 4.35 13.64
CA TRP A 59 5.03 4.15 13.99
C TRP A 59 4.79 2.68 14.33
N ILE A 60 3.94 2.43 15.31
CA ILE A 60 3.45 1.09 15.65
C ILE A 60 1.93 1.17 15.74
N GLY A 61 1.24 0.29 15.02
CA GLY A 61 -0.20 0.35 14.93
C GLY A 61 -0.88 -0.99 14.87
N THR A 62 -2.19 -0.95 14.66
CA THR A 62 -3.04 -2.11 14.43
C THR A 62 -3.90 -1.84 13.20
N CYS A 63 -4.29 -2.91 12.50
CA CYS A 63 -5.18 -2.85 11.34
C CYS A 63 -6.40 -3.75 11.57
N SER A 64 -7.53 -3.41 10.94
CA SER A 64 -8.79 -4.14 11.09
C SER A 64 -8.70 -5.64 10.79
N ASP A 65 -7.83 -6.03 9.85
CA ASP A 65 -7.77 -7.38 9.29
C ASP A 65 -6.37 -8.02 9.40
N ILE A 66 -5.50 -7.45 10.24
CA ILE A 66 -4.15 -7.96 10.49
C ILE A 66 -4.00 -8.17 12.00
N ASP A 67 -3.75 -9.41 12.39
CA ASP A 67 -3.46 -9.74 13.77
C ASP A 67 -2.07 -9.24 14.18
N GLY A 68 -2.02 -8.56 15.33
CA GLY A 68 -0.77 -8.11 15.94
C GLY A 68 -0.33 -6.69 15.55
N PRO A 69 0.79 -6.22 16.12
CA PRO A 69 1.32 -4.89 15.88
C PRO A 69 1.95 -4.78 14.48
N VAL A 70 1.70 -3.65 13.83
CA VAL A 70 2.16 -3.31 12.48
C VAL A 70 3.15 -2.14 12.62
N PRO A 71 4.47 -2.38 12.50
CA PRO A 71 5.44 -1.30 12.46
C PRO A 71 5.45 -0.60 11.09
N MET A 72 5.75 0.69 11.08
CA MET A 72 5.90 1.50 9.87
C MET A 72 6.91 2.62 10.12
N GLU A 73 7.87 2.76 9.22
CA GLU A 73 8.84 3.86 9.19
C GLU A 73 8.48 4.82 8.06
N ILE A 74 8.41 6.12 8.38
CA ILE A 74 8.13 7.17 7.41
C ILE A 74 9.22 8.23 7.50
N ASP A 75 9.85 8.52 6.37
CA ASP A 75 10.66 9.73 6.18
C ASP A 75 10.01 10.61 5.12
N GLN A 76 9.73 11.87 5.44
CA GLN A 76 9.06 12.78 4.54
C GLN A 76 9.94 14.00 4.22
N SER A 77 10.12 14.29 2.94
CA SER A 77 10.67 15.56 2.45
C SER A 77 9.55 16.45 1.88
N ASP A 78 9.92 17.57 1.28
CA ASP A 78 8.94 18.47 0.64
C ASP A 78 8.34 17.88 -0.64
N ASP A 79 9.08 17.00 -1.33
CA ASP A 79 8.74 16.45 -2.66
C ASP A 79 8.62 14.92 -2.70
N SER A 80 9.02 14.23 -1.64
CA SER A 80 8.99 12.77 -1.55
C SER A 80 8.56 12.27 -0.17
N ILE A 81 8.20 10.99 -0.13
CA ILE A 81 7.98 10.22 1.08
C ILE A 81 8.61 8.85 0.92
N SER A 82 9.40 8.44 1.90
CA SER A 82 9.92 7.10 2.05
C SER A 82 9.05 6.34 3.03
N LEU A 83 8.60 5.15 2.63
CA LEU A 83 7.78 4.25 3.44
C LEU A 83 8.55 2.94 3.58
N ASP A 84 8.99 2.63 4.80
CA ASP A 84 9.85 1.48 5.11
C ASP A 84 11.07 1.40 4.17
N GLY A 85 11.74 2.53 3.94
CA GLY A 85 12.92 2.66 3.10
C GLY A 85 12.67 2.74 1.58
N GLN A 86 11.42 2.65 1.12
CA GLN A 86 11.09 2.83 -0.29
C GLN A 86 10.60 4.26 -0.56
N GLU A 87 11.36 5.00 -1.37
CA GLU A 87 11.04 6.38 -1.75
C GLU A 87 9.99 6.46 -2.87
N PHE A 88 9.06 7.41 -2.71
CA PHE A 88 8.04 7.77 -3.67
C PHE A 88 7.97 9.30 -3.83
N LEU A 89 7.97 9.80 -5.07
CA LEU A 89 7.78 11.23 -5.33
C LEU A 89 6.30 11.59 -5.33
N PHE A 90 5.95 12.73 -4.73
CA PHE A 90 4.58 13.25 -4.76
C PHE A 90 4.17 13.63 -6.19
N GLY A 91 2.95 13.27 -6.56
CA GLY A 91 2.37 13.56 -7.87
C GLY A 91 2.89 12.68 -9.01
N ALA A 92 4.04 12.03 -8.85
CA ALA A 92 4.61 11.11 -9.82
C ALA A 92 3.93 9.74 -9.80
N MET A 93 3.92 9.08 -10.95
CA MET A 93 3.58 7.67 -11.05
C MET A 93 4.84 6.85 -10.76
N THR A 94 4.78 6.03 -9.73
CA THR A 94 5.80 5.01 -9.45
C THR A 94 5.33 3.70 -10.06
N THR A 95 6.20 3.03 -10.81
CA THR A 95 5.89 1.73 -11.41
C THR A 95 6.90 0.69 -10.94
N LEU A 96 6.38 -0.41 -10.40
CA LEU A 96 7.11 -1.61 -10.02
C LEU A 96 6.63 -2.73 -10.92
N ALA A 97 7.55 -3.48 -11.52
CA ALA A 97 7.18 -4.58 -12.39
C ALA A 97 8.16 -5.74 -12.22
N SER A 98 7.64 -6.95 -12.25
CA SER A 98 8.41 -8.18 -12.20
C SER A 98 7.75 -9.22 -13.10
N SER A 99 8.57 -10.03 -13.77
CA SER A 99 8.07 -11.10 -14.62
C SER A 99 8.97 -12.33 -14.55
N SER A 100 8.32 -13.49 -14.68
CA SER A 100 8.96 -14.79 -14.77
C SER A 100 8.29 -15.61 -15.87
N LYS A 101 8.67 -16.89 -16.00
CA LYS A 101 7.99 -17.80 -16.94
C LYS A 101 6.54 -18.10 -16.55
N THR A 102 6.22 -18.02 -15.26
CA THR A 102 4.92 -18.46 -14.72
C THR A 102 4.11 -17.34 -14.10
N THR A 103 4.71 -16.19 -13.82
CA THR A 103 4.06 -15.08 -13.14
C THR A 103 4.44 -13.73 -13.73
N TYR A 104 3.53 -12.77 -13.62
CA TYR A 104 3.76 -11.36 -13.89
C TYR A 104 3.12 -10.53 -12.78
N ASP A 105 3.82 -9.47 -12.38
CA ASP A 105 3.33 -8.48 -11.44
C ASP A 105 3.67 -7.08 -11.96
N ASN A 106 2.70 -6.19 -11.91
CA ASN A 106 2.89 -4.77 -12.18
C ASN A 106 2.06 -3.95 -11.21
N THR A 107 2.72 -3.07 -10.46
CA THR A 107 2.03 -2.06 -9.65
C THR A 107 2.37 -0.68 -10.14
N GLN A 108 1.33 0.14 -10.27
CA GLN A 108 1.41 1.58 -10.45
C GLN A 108 0.86 2.26 -9.21
N LEU A 109 1.62 3.17 -8.60
CA LEU A 109 1.23 3.91 -7.41
C LEU A 109 1.45 5.41 -7.65
N ARG A 110 0.47 6.23 -7.23
CA ARG A 110 0.60 7.69 -7.20
C ARG A 110 0.21 8.23 -5.82
N LEU A 111 1.09 9.03 -5.22
CA LEU A 111 0.83 9.72 -3.96
C LEU A 111 0.48 11.18 -4.23
N THR A 112 -0.64 11.65 -3.69
CA THR A 112 -1.13 13.02 -3.91
C THR A 112 -1.64 13.65 -2.63
N TRP A 113 -1.23 14.90 -2.40
CA TRP A 113 -1.78 15.71 -1.32
C TRP A 113 -3.16 16.24 -1.67
N ASN A 114 -4.03 16.33 -0.67
CA ASN A 114 -5.21 17.20 -0.79
C ASN A 114 -4.79 18.68 -0.81
N PRO A 115 -5.67 19.62 -1.23
CA PRO A 115 -5.31 21.03 -1.35
C PRO A 115 -4.79 21.68 -0.06
N THR A 116 -5.26 21.24 1.11
CA THR A 116 -4.81 21.75 2.41
C THR A 116 -3.54 21.06 2.93
N LYS A 117 -2.99 20.10 2.18
CA LYS A 117 -1.85 19.24 2.55
C LYS A 117 -1.95 18.57 3.92
N THR A 118 -3.16 18.25 4.36
CA THR A 118 -3.44 17.55 5.62
C THR A 118 -3.65 16.05 5.46
N LYS A 119 -3.92 15.61 4.22
CA LYS A 119 -4.21 14.23 3.86
C LYS A 119 -3.41 13.84 2.63
N LEU A 120 -2.69 12.73 2.72
CA LEU A 120 -1.99 12.12 1.58
C LEU A 120 -2.81 10.93 1.08
N THR A 121 -3.06 10.87 -0.22
CA THR A 121 -3.82 9.80 -0.87
C THR A 121 -2.89 9.02 -1.79
N ALA A 122 -2.87 7.70 -1.61
CA ALA A 122 -2.18 6.76 -2.48
C ALA A 122 -3.21 6.08 -3.38
N ASN A 123 -3.11 6.27 -4.69
CA ASN A 123 -3.92 5.54 -5.67
C ASN A 123 -3.04 4.48 -6.32
N GLY A 124 -3.47 3.23 -6.20
CA GLY A 124 -2.72 2.07 -6.66
C GLY A 124 -3.51 1.26 -7.69
N THR A 125 -2.82 0.69 -8.66
CA THR A 125 -3.33 -0.40 -9.50
C THR A 125 -2.26 -1.47 -9.57
N THR A 126 -2.58 -2.68 -9.12
CA THR A 126 -1.71 -3.85 -9.19
C THR A 126 -2.33 -4.87 -10.10
N THR A 127 -1.60 -5.33 -11.10
CA THR A 127 -2.00 -6.44 -11.97
C THR A 127 -1.05 -7.60 -11.72
N TYR A 128 -1.63 -8.74 -11.36
CA TYR A 128 -0.94 -10.01 -11.23
C TYR A 128 -1.50 -10.98 -12.26
N SER A 129 -0.64 -11.78 -12.90
CA SER A 129 -1.09 -12.94 -13.66
C SER A 129 -0.27 -14.17 -13.32
N SER A 130 -0.94 -15.31 -13.35
CA SER A 130 -0.34 -16.62 -13.12
C SER A 130 -0.69 -17.55 -14.27
N TYR A 131 0.34 -18.20 -14.82
CA TYR A 131 0.18 -19.19 -15.88
C TYR A 131 -0.66 -20.38 -15.41
N ASP A 132 -0.48 -20.81 -14.16
CA ASP A 132 -1.15 -22.00 -13.60
C ASP A 132 -2.63 -21.73 -13.31
N GLU A 133 -2.93 -20.56 -12.74
CA GLU A 133 -4.30 -20.16 -12.40
C GLU A 133 -5.09 -19.65 -13.62
N LYS A 134 -4.39 -19.35 -14.74
CA LYS A 134 -4.98 -18.87 -16.00
C LYS A 134 -5.89 -17.65 -15.81
N ASN A 135 -5.56 -16.81 -14.85
CA ASN A 135 -6.29 -15.60 -14.51
C ASN A 135 -5.36 -14.39 -14.53
N VAL A 136 -5.97 -13.22 -14.71
CA VAL A 136 -5.35 -11.92 -14.45
C VAL A 136 -6.09 -11.29 -13.29
N LEU A 137 -5.44 -11.15 -12.15
CA LEU A 137 -5.99 -10.44 -11.01
C LEU A 137 -5.60 -8.98 -11.10
N THR A 138 -6.56 -8.07 -10.99
CA THR A 138 -6.28 -6.64 -10.91
C THR A 138 -6.87 -6.07 -9.63
N LEU A 139 -6.02 -5.46 -8.81
CA LEU A 139 -6.41 -4.75 -7.60
C LEU A 139 -6.32 -3.24 -7.85
N ILE A 140 -7.46 -2.55 -7.78
CA ILE A 140 -7.50 -1.08 -7.80
C ILE A 140 -7.71 -0.61 -6.37
N SER A 141 -6.78 0.20 -5.85
CA SER A 141 -6.78 0.61 -4.44
C SER A 141 -6.64 2.11 -4.27
N GLU A 142 -7.18 2.58 -3.15
CA GLU A 142 -6.99 3.92 -2.63
C GLU A 142 -6.71 3.82 -1.13
N ALA A 143 -5.54 4.28 -0.71
CA ALA A 143 -5.19 4.43 0.69
C ALA A 143 -5.09 5.92 1.04
N THR A 144 -5.42 6.28 2.26
CA THR A 144 -5.35 7.67 2.73
C THR A 144 -4.69 7.75 4.08
N LEU A 145 -3.67 8.58 4.21
CA LEU A 145 -2.95 8.87 5.44
C LEU A 145 -3.36 10.25 5.96
N SER A 146 -3.60 10.34 7.26
CA SER A 146 -3.93 11.58 7.96
C SER A 146 -3.51 11.49 9.43
N LEU A 147 -3.26 12.62 10.07
CA LEU A 147 -3.06 12.69 11.52
C LEU A 147 -4.37 13.09 12.20
N ASN A 148 -4.72 12.37 13.27
CA ASN A 148 -5.79 12.72 14.20
C ASN A 148 -5.24 12.62 15.62
N ASP A 149 -5.13 13.74 16.34
CA ASP A 149 -4.58 13.79 17.70
C ASP A 149 -3.26 13.02 17.87
N ASN A 150 -2.27 13.33 17.01
CA ASN A 150 -0.96 12.66 16.93
C ASN A 150 -0.99 11.14 16.62
N THR A 151 -2.15 10.60 16.27
CA THR A 151 -2.31 9.23 15.78
C THR A 151 -2.33 9.26 14.25
N LEU A 152 -1.47 8.47 13.62
CA LEU A 152 -1.50 8.28 12.18
C LEU A 152 -2.64 7.32 11.85
N VAL A 153 -3.58 7.78 11.03
CA VAL A 153 -4.72 7.00 10.58
C VAL A 153 -4.56 6.72 9.11
N MET A 154 -4.56 5.44 8.76
CA MET A 154 -4.60 4.96 7.38
C MET A 154 -5.96 4.33 7.09
N LYS A 155 -6.64 4.78 6.04
CA LYS A 155 -7.88 4.14 5.56
C LYS A 155 -7.65 3.63 4.15
N ILE A 156 -8.07 2.40 3.87
CA ILE A 156 -7.87 1.72 2.61
C ILE A 156 -9.23 1.33 2.05
N LYS A 157 -9.41 1.54 0.75
CA LYS A 157 -10.44 0.86 -0.04
C LYS A 157 -9.76 0.15 -1.20
N SER A 158 -10.24 -1.02 -1.59
CA SER A 158 -9.80 -1.65 -2.81
C SER A 158 -10.90 -2.50 -3.45
N VAL A 159 -10.78 -2.71 -4.75
CA VAL A 159 -11.66 -3.58 -5.53
C VAL A 159 -10.79 -4.55 -6.30
N LEU A 160 -11.11 -5.84 -6.17
CA LEU A 160 -10.45 -6.91 -6.90
C LEU A 160 -11.25 -7.26 -8.14
N TYR A 161 -10.54 -7.40 -9.25
CA TYR A 161 -11.04 -7.91 -10.51
C TYR A 161 -10.34 -9.22 -10.81
N ASN A 162 -11.11 -10.22 -11.23
CA ASN A 162 -10.59 -11.44 -11.82
C ASN A 162 -10.92 -11.39 -13.32
N ASN A 163 -9.86 -11.25 -14.13
CA ASN A 163 -9.94 -10.86 -15.53
C ASN A 163 -10.66 -9.51 -15.67
N LEU A 164 -11.87 -9.51 -16.22
CA LEU A 164 -12.70 -8.31 -16.41
C LEU A 164 -13.89 -8.25 -15.44
N GLU A 165 -14.08 -9.29 -14.62
CA GLU A 165 -15.21 -9.38 -13.70
C GLU A 165 -14.77 -8.87 -12.33
N SER A 166 -15.49 -7.86 -11.81
CA SER A 166 -15.35 -7.47 -10.41
C SER A 166 -15.81 -8.63 -9.54
N THR A 167 -15.02 -8.99 -8.54
CA THR A 167 -15.42 -10.03 -7.57
C THR A 167 -16.50 -9.53 -6.59
N GLY A 168 -17.02 -8.32 -6.79
CA GLY A 168 -18.16 -7.75 -6.06
C GLY A 168 -17.84 -7.21 -4.67
N GLU A 169 -16.71 -7.63 -4.08
CA GLU A 169 -16.30 -7.21 -2.74
C GLU A 169 -15.33 -6.04 -2.81
N THR A 170 -15.80 -4.86 -2.35
CA THR A 170 -14.91 -3.75 -2.04
C THR A 170 -14.33 -3.98 -0.65
N TYR A 171 -13.05 -4.28 -0.56
CA TYR A 171 -12.34 -4.29 0.71
C TYR A 171 -12.30 -2.88 1.29
N LYS A 172 -12.54 -2.76 2.60
CA LYS A 172 -12.39 -1.52 3.36
C LYS A 172 -11.63 -1.83 4.64
N GLY A 173 -10.43 -1.28 4.75
CA GLY A 173 -9.57 -1.45 5.91
C GLY A 173 -9.29 -0.13 6.60
N SER A 174 -8.94 -0.19 7.87
CA SER A 174 -8.39 0.94 8.60
C SER A 174 -7.26 0.47 9.49
N CYS A 175 -6.20 1.26 9.55
CA CYS A 175 -5.11 1.10 10.49
C CYS A 175 -4.94 2.39 11.31
N SER A 176 -4.50 2.22 12.55
CA SER A 176 -4.24 3.31 13.49
C SER A 176 -2.87 3.09 14.11
N PHE A 177 -2.00 4.08 14.03
CA PHE A 177 -0.62 3.99 14.52
C PHE A 177 -0.31 5.10 15.52
N THR A 178 0.40 4.72 16.57
CA THR A 178 1.02 5.65 17.52
C THR A 178 2.51 5.75 17.23
N LYS A 179 3.08 6.92 17.51
CA LYS A 179 4.51 7.14 17.29
C LYS A 179 5.31 6.28 18.28
N ALA A 180 6.24 5.48 17.78
CA ALA A 180 7.18 4.73 18.61
C ALA A 180 8.10 5.74 19.33
N SER A 181 8.30 5.51 20.64
CA SER A 181 9.13 6.35 21.51
C SER A 181 10.61 6.21 21.20
#